data_AF-A0AA37HEG7-F1
#
_entry.id   AF-A0AA37HEG7-F1
#
_cell.length_a   1.000
_cell.length_b   1.000
_cell.length_c   1.000
_cell.angle_alpha   90.00
_cell.angle_beta   90.00
_cell.angle_gamma   90.00
#
_symmetry.space_group_name_H-M   'P 1'
#
loop_
_entity.id
_entity.type
_entity.pdbx_description
1 polymer ?
#
loop_
_entity_poly.entity_id
_entity_poly.type
_entity_poly.pdbx_seq_one_letter_code
_entity_poly.pdbx_strand_id
1 'polypeptide(L)'
;MNPRADLALLRRIAAGRESEADRAVLASRLRAYLEGAPAGATLDGTFGVARVPGHGSWWRAEALDARDAALRALAAAFHAGEPPARQAAAIRSALLTYAASAWRLDRVETSPPARYIGTAREMLFDALRACDEVPSTSHIQRILVGSRSGRC
;
A
#
# COMPACT_ATOMS: atom_id res chain seq x y z
N MET A 1 4.88 3.26 -21.02
CA MET A 1 5.54 3.64 -19.75
C MET A 1 4.90 2.80 -18.64
N ASN A 2 5.68 2.18 -17.77
CA ASN A 2 5.17 1.22 -16.77
C ASN A 2 5.40 1.77 -15.36
N PRO A 3 4.37 2.36 -14.72
CA PRO A 3 4.50 3.05 -13.42
C PRO A 3 5.17 2.19 -12.35
N ARG A 4 4.93 0.87 -12.37
CA ARG A 4 5.53 -0.07 -11.41
C ARG A 4 7.02 -0.25 -11.63
N ALA A 5 7.47 -0.30 -12.88
CA ALA A 5 8.88 -0.42 -13.21
C ALA A 5 9.64 0.87 -12.85
N ASP A 6 9.03 2.02 -13.14
CA ASP A 6 9.60 3.34 -12.83
C ASP A 6 9.66 3.57 -11.30
N LEU A 7 8.64 3.19 -10.53
CA LEU A 7 8.69 3.19 -9.06
C LEU A 7 9.74 2.23 -8.50
N ALA A 8 9.88 1.03 -9.07
CA ALA A 8 10.88 0.07 -8.64
C ALA A 8 12.31 0.59 -8.88
N LEU A 9 12.54 1.29 -10.01
CA LEU A 9 13.79 1.99 -10.28
C LEU A 9 14.08 3.06 -9.21
N LEU A 10 13.12 3.96 -8.96
CA LEU A 10 13.26 5.02 -7.96
C LEU A 10 13.57 4.46 -6.56
N ARG A 11 12.94 3.35 -6.17
CA ARG A 11 13.22 2.67 -4.89
C ARG A 11 14.62 2.07 -4.82
N ARG A 12 15.14 1.50 -5.91
CA ARG A 12 16.52 0.98 -5.93
C ARG A 12 17.53 2.10 -5.74
N ILE A 13 17.33 3.23 -6.43
CA ILE A 13 18.17 4.42 -6.29
C ILE A 13 18.09 4.99 -4.88
N ALA A 14 16.88 5.16 -4.32
CA ALA A 14 16.69 5.67 -2.97
C ALA A 14 17.36 4.78 -1.90
N ALA A 15 17.48 3.47 -2.17
CA ALA A 15 18.17 2.53 -1.30
C ALA A 15 19.68 2.40 -1.58
N GLY A 16 20.24 3.13 -2.56
CA GLY A 16 21.64 3.00 -2.97
C GLY A 16 21.99 1.62 -3.56
N ARG A 17 20.99 0.94 -4.14
CA ARG A 17 21.10 -0.41 -4.72
C ARG A 17 20.92 -0.41 -6.23
N GLU A 18 21.13 0.73 -6.87
CA GLU A 18 20.97 0.88 -8.31
C GLU A 18 22.14 0.25 -9.07
N SER A 19 21.80 -0.45 -10.15
CA SER A 19 22.78 -0.95 -11.12
C SER A 19 23.24 0.17 -12.07
N GLU A 20 24.30 -0.08 -12.85
CA GLU A 20 24.70 0.83 -13.92
C GLU A 20 23.58 1.03 -14.96
N ALA A 21 22.83 -0.03 -15.25
CA ALA A 21 21.66 0.04 -16.11
C ALA A 21 20.56 0.95 -15.51
N ASP A 22 20.33 0.87 -14.20
CA ASP A 22 19.38 1.76 -13.50
C ASP A 22 19.82 3.23 -13.58
N ARG A 23 21.12 3.52 -13.41
CA ARG A 23 21.67 4.88 -13.57
C ARG A 23 21.48 5.40 -14.99
N ALA A 24 21.73 4.57 -16.00
CA ALA A 24 21.51 4.95 -17.40
C ALA A 24 20.04 5.28 -17.69
N VAL A 25 19.10 4.46 -17.17
CA VAL A 25 17.67 4.71 -17.29
C VAL A 25 17.27 6.00 -16.57
N LEU A 26 17.74 6.22 -15.34
CA LEU A 26 17.49 7.46 -14.59
C LEU A 26 17.98 8.69 -15.36
N ALA A 27 19.22 8.66 -15.84
CA ALA A 27 19.80 9.76 -16.60
C ALA A 27 19.02 10.04 -17.88
N SER A 28 18.58 9.00 -18.60
CA SER A 28 17.74 9.14 -19.79
C SER A 28 16.41 9.82 -19.46
N ARG A 29 15.78 9.48 -18.32
CA ARG A 29 14.51 10.10 -17.88
C ARG A 29 14.71 11.54 -17.45
N LEU A 30 15.75 11.84 -16.70
CA LEU A 30 16.07 13.22 -16.29
C LEU A 30 16.37 14.11 -17.50
N ARG A 31 17.11 13.62 -18.51
CA ARG A 31 17.32 14.36 -19.75
C ARG A 31 16.01 14.67 -20.47
N ALA A 32 15.15 13.67 -20.66
CA ALA A 32 13.84 13.86 -21.28
C ALA A 32 12.98 14.90 -20.54
N TYR A 33 13.02 14.89 -19.20
CA TYR A 33 12.35 15.91 -18.39
C TYR A 33 12.96 17.31 -18.62
N LEU A 34 14.28 17.45 -18.52
CA LEU A 34 14.96 18.74 -18.67
C LEU A 34 14.76 19.35 -20.07
N GLU A 35 14.78 18.52 -21.12
CA GLU A 35 14.52 18.95 -22.50
C GLU A 35 13.05 19.32 -22.73
N GLY A 36 12.11 18.58 -22.10
CA GLY A 36 10.68 18.81 -22.24
C GLY A 36 10.09 19.86 -21.30
N ALA A 37 10.80 20.27 -20.25
CA ALA A 37 10.30 21.18 -19.22
C ALA A 37 9.80 22.53 -19.77
N PRO A 38 10.48 23.19 -20.74
CA PRO A 38 9.97 24.41 -21.36
C PRO A 38 8.63 24.23 -22.09
N ALA A 39 8.33 23.00 -22.54
CA ALA A 39 7.08 22.64 -23.20
C ALA A 39 6.02 22.07 -22.23
N GLY A 40 6.25 22.15 -20.92
CA GLY A 40 5.30 21.71 -19.89
C GLY A 40 5.42 20.25 -19.47
N ALA A 41 6.51 19.55 -19.82
CA ALA A 41 6.76 18.21 -19.30
C ALA A 41 6.92 18.26 -17.77
N THR A 42 6.27 17.32 -17.08
CA THR A 42 6.39 17.19 -15.63
C THR A 42 7.30 16.02 -15.27
N LEU A 43 7.95 16.13 -14.11
CA LEU A 43 8.77 15.05 -13.58
C LEU A 43 7.92 13.77 -13.43
N ASP A 44 6.76 13.90 -12.79
CA ASP A 44 5.83 12.79 -12.60
C ASP A 44 5.40 12.14 -13.92
N GLY A 45 5.16 12.97 -14.95
CA GLY A 45 4.81 12.50 -16.29
C GLY A 45 5.95 11.73 -16.94
N THR A 46 7.19 12.17 -16.71
CA THR A 46 8.39 11.52 -17.28
C THR A 46 8.71 10.19 -16.61
N PHE A 47 8.43 10.07 -15.31
CA PHE A 47 8.59 8.85 -14.53
C PHE A 47 7.34 7.97 -14.50
N GLY A 48 6.29 8.31 -15.25
CA GLY A 48 5.05 7.53 -15.29
C GLY A 48 4.33 7.42 -13.94
N VAL A 49 4.63 8.31 -13.01
CA VAL A 49 4.00 8.41 -11.68
C VAL A 49 2.94 9.51 -11.63
N ALA A 50 2.76 10.25 -12.73
CA ALA A 50 1.73 11.26 -12.86
C ALA A 50 0.33 10.69 -12.60
N ARG A 51 -0.45 11.47 -11.87
CA ARG A 51 -1.86 11.18 -11.67
C ARG A 51 -2.60 11.38 -12.99
N VAL A 52 -3.16 10.30 -13.52
CA VAL A 52 -4.09 10.39 -14.65
C VAL A 52 -5.45 10.85 -14.11
N PRO A 53 -6.10 11.87 -14.71
CA PRO A 53 -7.47 12.24 -14.35
C PRO A 53 -8.40 11.02 -14.37
N GLY A 54 -9.22 10.85 -13.33
CA GLY A 54 -10.09 9.69 -13.16
C GLY A 54 -9.42 8.45 -12.54
N HIS A 55 -8.09 8.44 -12.40
CA HIS A 55 -7.36 7.38 -11.71
C HIS A 55 -6.86 7.83 -10.33
N GLY A 56 -6.80 6.88 -9.39
CA GLY A 56 -6.17 7.09 -8.08
C GLY A 56 -4.66 7.30 -8.22
N SER A 57 -4.05 7.97 -7.24
CA SER A 57 -2.59 8.09 -7.17
C SER A 57 -1.92 6.73 -6.93
N TRP A 58 -0.69 6.56 -7.41
CA TRP A 58 0.05 5.30 -7.27
C TRP A 58 0.29 4.92 -5.79
N TRP A 59 0.60 5.90 -4.93
CA TRP A 59 0.82 5.65 -3.50
C TRP A 59 -0.45 5.15 -2.81
N ARG A 60 -1.62 5.60 -3.29
CA ARG A 60 -2.91 5.11 -2.79
C ARG A 60 -3.17 3.67 -3.23
N ALA A 61 -2.82 3.31 -4.47
CA ALA A 61 -2.92 1.93 -4.93
C ALA A 61 -2.02 0.99 -4.11
N GLU A 62 -0.80 1.41 -3.79
CA GLU A 62 0.11 0.61 -2.96
C GLU A 62 -0.34 0.53 -1.50
N ALA A 63 -0.85 1.62 -0.93
CA ALA A 63 -1.47 1.61 0.39
C ALA A 63 -2.64 0.60 0.46
N LEU A 64 -3.46 0.54 -0.58
CA LEU A 64 -4.55 -0.44 -0.68
C LEU A 64 -4.00 -1.87 -0.78
N ASP A 65 -3.01 -2.10 -1.63
CA ASP A 65 -2.37 -3.42 -1.78
C ASP A 65 -1.73 -3.89 -0.46
N ALA A 66 -1.07 -2.99 0.28
CA ALA A 66 -0.45 -3.26 1.58
C ALA A 66 -1.50 -3.60 2.66
N ARG A 67 -2.58 -2.80 2.75
CA ARG A 67 -3.71 -3.11 3.63
C ARG A 67 -4.29 -4.47 3.30
N ASP A 68 -4.59 -4.72 2.03
CA ASP A 68 -5.19 -5.97 1.58
C ASP A 68 -4.29 -7.18 1.88
N ALA A 69 -2.98 -7.04 1.77
CA ALA A 69 -2.01 -8.07 2.17
C ALA A 69 -2.05 -8.34 3.67
N ALA A 70 -2.05 -7.29 4.51
CA ALA A 70 -2.14 -7.43 5.97
C ALA A 70 -3.44 -8.12 6.40
N LEU A 71 -4.58 -7.79 5.78
CA LEU A 71 -5.86 -8.44 6.07
C LEU A 71 -5.87 -9.92 5.68
N ARG A 72 -5.27 -10.28 4.54
CA ARG A 72 -5.10 -11.69 4.14
C ARG A 72 -4.18 -12.44 5.10
N ALA A 73 -3.09 -11.83 5.53
CA ALA A 73 -2.16 -12.43 6.50
C ALA A 73 -2.86 -12.67 7.85
N LEU A 74 -3.63 -11.70 8.34
CA LEU A 74 -4.42 -11.83 9.57
C LEU A 74 -5.43 -12.98 9.47
N ALA A 75 -6.16 -13.06 8.37
CA ALA A 75 -7.11 -14.15 8.12
C ALA A 75 -6.43 -15.52 8.10
N ALA A 76 -5.31 -15.64 7.38
CA ALA A 76 -4.56 -16.88 7.27
C ALA A 76 -3.95 -17.33 8.60
N ALA A 77 -3.52 -16.40 9.45
CA ALA A 77 -2.86 -16.73 10.72
C ALA A 77 -3.84 -17.02 11.86
N PHE A 78 -4.95 -16.27 11.96
CA PHE A 78 -5.82 -16.30 13.14
C PHE A 78 -7.26 -16.78 12.87
N HIS A 79 -7.67 -16.87 11.61
CA HIS A 79 -9.02 -17.29 11.22
C HIS A 79 -9.02 -18.40 10.16
N ALA A 80 -7.92 -19.16 10.08
CA ALA A 80 -7.81 -20.29 9.18
C ALA A 80 -8.93 -21.30 9.42
N GLY A 81 -9.55 -21.79 8.33
CA GLY A 81 -10.64 -22.77 8.39
C GLY A 81 -12.03 -22.18 8.58
N GLU A 82 -12.17 -20.90 8.94
CA GLU A 82 -13.49 -20.26 8.97
C GLU A 82 -13.97 -19.87 7.57
N PRO A 83 -15.30 -19.83 7.30
CA PRO A 83 -15.82 -19.28 6.04
C PRO A 83 -15.46 -17.79 5.85
N PRO A 84 -15.20 -17.30 4.63
CA PRO A 84 -14.75 -15.92 4.39
C PRO A 84 -15.65 -14.83 5.00
N ALA A 85 -16.96 -15.05 5.05
CA ALA A 85 -17.90 -14.11 5.68
C ALA A 85 -17.67 -13.98 7.19
N ARG A 86 -17.37 -15.09 7.88
CA ARG A 86 -17.08 -15.12 9.32
C ARG A 86 -15.71 -14.49 9.61
N GLN A 87 -14.70 -14.82 8.80
CA GLN A 87 -13.38 -14.19 8.86
C GLN A 87 -13.51 -12.66 8.74
N ALA A 88 -14.25 -12.19 7.72
CA ALA A 88 -14.42 -10.77 7.48
C ALA A 88 -15.12 -10.04 8.63
N ALA A 89 -16.15 -10.65 9.22
CA ALA A 89 -16.86 -10.08 10.37
C ALA A 89 -15.95 -9.97 11.60
N ALA A 90 -15.19 -11.03 11.89
CA ALA A 90 -14.25 -11.05 13.01
C ALA A 90 -13.12 -10.02 12.84
N ILE A 91 -12.51 -9.97 11.66
CA ILE A 91 -11.46 -9.00 11.31
C ILE A 91 -11.98 -7.57 11.41
N ARG A 92 -13.17 -7.29 10.87
CA ARG A 92 -13.76 -5.94 10.99
C ARG A 92 -13.98 -5.56 12.44
N SER A 93 -14.50 -6.47 13.26
CA SER A 93 -14.72 -6.20 14.68
C SER A 93 -13.39 -5.89 15.38
N ALA A 94 -12.34 -6.66 15.11
CA ALA A 94 -11.01 -6.43 15.66
C ALA A 94 -10.43 -5.07 15.22
N LEU A 95 -10.58 -4.71 13.94
CA LEU A 95 -10.16 -3.41 13.40
C LEU A 95 -10.89 -2.25 14.09
N LEU A 96 -12.21 -2.34 14.26
CA LEU A 96 -12.98 -1.30 14.93
C LEU A 96 -12.54 -1.11 16.39
N THR A 97 -12.34 -2.21 17.12
CA THR A 97 -11.86 -2.16 18.50
C THR A 97 -10.46 -1.56 18.57
N TYR A 98 -9.55 -1.96 17.68
CA TYR A 98 -8.19 -1.44 17.65
C TYR A 98 -8.15 0.05 17.26
N ALA A 99 -8.91 0.44 16.23
CA ALA A 99 -9.04 1.82 15.76
C ALA A 99 -9.58 2.75 16.85
N ALA A 100 -10.57 2.28 17.64
CA ALA A 100 -11.18 3.07 18.70
C ALA A 100 -10.31 3.17 19.98
N SER A 101 -9.34 2.28 20.17
CA SER A 101 -8.55 2.19 21.40
C SER A 101 -7.10 2.65 21.18
N ALA A 102 -6.23 1.73 20.81
CA ALA A 102 -4.79 1.94 20.76
C ALA A 102 -4.33 2.73 19.53
N TRP A 103 -5.09 2.70 18.42
CA TRP A 103 -4.65 3.29 17.15
C TRP A 103 -4.36 4.78 17.23
N ARG A 104 -5.13 5.55 18.00
CA ARG A 104 -4.89 6.99 18.17
C ARG A 104 -3.47 7.29 18.69
N LEU A 105 -2.93 6.41 19.53
CA LEU A 105 -1.57 6.52 20.04
C LEU A 105 -0.58 5.88 19.08
N ASP A 106 -0.86 4.67 18.61
CA ASP A 106 0.06 3.89 17.78
C ASP A 106 0.29 4.51 16.38
N ARG A 107 -0.63 5.35 15.87
CA ARG A 107 -0.52 5.96 14.53
C ARG A 107 0.71 6.85 14.31
N VAL A 108 1.36 7.32 15.37
CA VAL A 108 2.58 8.15 15.23
C VAL A 108 3.81 7.29 14.98
N GLU A 109 3.75 6.01 15.36
CA GLU A 109 4.84 5.06 15.18
C GLU A 109 5.01 4.69 13.71
N THR A 110 6.26 4.47 13.30
CA THR A 110 6.59 4.04 11.93
C THR A 110 6.52 2.52 11.75
N SER A 111 6.62 1.77 12.84
CA SER A 111 6.56 0.31 12.89
C SER A 111 5.66 -0.15 14.05
N PRO A 112 5.09 -1.36 13.98
CA PRO A 112 4.34 -1.91 15.10
C PRO A 112 5.19 -1.93 16.39
N PRO A 113 4.61 -1.58 17.56
CA PRO A 113 5.28 -1.77 18.85
C PRO A 113 5.80 -3.21 19.02
N ALA A 114 6.99 -3.38 19.61
CA ALA A 114 7.66 -4.68 19.71
C ALA A 114 6.78 -5.79 20.35
N ARG A 115 5.90 -5.42 21.28
CA ARG A 115 4.94 -6.34 21.93
C ARG A 115 3.83 -6.87 21.01
N TYR A 116 3.63 -6.29 19.83
CA TYR A 116 2.62 -6.75 18.86
C TYR A 116 3.17 -7.76 17.88
N ILE A 117 4.50 -7.84 17.72
CA ILE A 117 5.15 -8.71 16.74
C ILE A 117 4.74 -10.17 16.95
N GLY A 118 4.33 -10.83 15.87
CA GLY A 118 3.80 -12.19 15.84
C GLY A 118 2.35 -12.33 16.30
N THR A 119 1.67 -11.23 16.63
CA THR A 119 0.28 -11.22 17.12
C THR A 119 -0.68 -10.61 16.10
N ALA A 120 -1.97 -10.87 16.23
CA ALA A 120 -2.99 -10.23 15.40
C ALA A 120 -2.89 -8.69 15.38
N ARG A 121 -2.42 -8.07 16.46
CA ARG A 121 -2.26 -6.61 16.54
C ARG A 121 -1.20 -6.05 15.59
N GLU A 122 -0.18 -6.84 15.23
CA GLU A 122 0.79 -6.44 14.21
C GLU A 122 0.08 -6.22 12.87
N MET A 123 -0.71 -7.21 12.41
CA MET A 123 -1.43 -7.07 11.14
C MET A 123 -2.54 -6.01 11.19
N LEU A 124 -3.17 -5.77 12.34
CA LEU A 124 -4.14 -4.67 12.52
C LEU A 124 -3.45 -3.30 12.41
N PHE A 125 -2.26 -3.17 13.01
CA PHE A 125 -1.42 -1.98 12.87
C PHE A 125 -1.06 -1.76 11.40
N ASP A 126 -0.54 -2.79 10.72
CA ASP A 126 -0.12 -2.67 9.33
C ASP A 126 -1.28 -2.28 8.40
N ALA A 127 -2.47 -2.84 8.63
CA ALA A 127 -3.66 -2.51 7.85
C ALA A 127 -4.06 -1.04 8.01
N LEU A 128 -4.12 -0.52 9.24
CA LEU A 128 -4.50 0.88 9.50
C LEU A 128 -3.39 1.88 9.16
N ARG A 129 -2.12 1.46 9.28
CA ARG A 129 -0.97 2.26 8.86
C ARG A 129 -0.94 2.46 7.35
N ALA A 130 -1.32 1.43 6.61
CA ALA A 130 -1.45 1.53 5.17
C ALA A 130 -2.64 2.42 4.77
N CYS A 131 -3.79 2.27 5.45
CA CYS A 131 -4.97 3.10 5.21
C CYS A 131 -5.73 3.33 6.52
N ASP A 132 -5.81 4.60 6.95
CA ASP A 132 -6.45 5.06 8.20
C ASP A 132 -7.99 5.06 8.09
N GLU A 133 -8.56 3.97 7.58
CA GLU A 133 -9.99 3.76 7.41
C GLU A 133 -10.31 2.27 7.56
N VAL A 134 -11.31 1.94 8.38
CA VAL A 134 -11.74 0.57 8.57
C VAL A 134 -12.69 0.15 7.42
N PRO A 135 -12.30 -0.80 6.56
CA PRO A 135 -13.17 -1.26 5.48
C PRO A 135 -14.44 -1.96 6.00
N SER A 136 -15.50 -1.92 5.20
CA SER A 136 -16.74 -2.65 5.51
C SER A 136 -16.53 -4.17 5.45
N THR A 137 -17.43 -4.93 6.10
CA THR A 137 -17.34 -6.40 6.15
C THR A 137 -17.34 -6.99 4.74
N SER A 138 -18.23 -6.52 3.87
CA SER A 138 -18.32 -6.99 2.49
C SER A 138 -17.07 -6.65 1.67
N HIS A 139 -16.39 -5.54 1.97
CA HIS A 139 -15.11 -5.21 1.34
C HIS A 139 -14.00 -6.16 1.81
N ILE A 140 -13.88 -6.38 3.13
CA ILE A 140 -12.91 -7.35 3.67
C ILE A 140 -13.16 -8.74 3.06
N GLN A 141 -14.40 -9.21 3.03
CA GLN A 141 -14.73 -10.51 2.42
C GLN A 141 -14.27 -10.59 0.96
N ARG A 142 -14.46 -9.52 0.18
CA ARG A 142 -14.02 -9.47 -1.22
C ARG A 142 -12.49 -9.55 -1.35
N ILE A 143 -11.76 -8.87 -0.45
CA ILE A 143 -10.30 -8.93 -0.38
C ILE A 143 -9.82 -10.36 -0.10
N LEU A 144 -10.48 -11.05 0.83
CA LEU A 144 -10.16 -12.43 1.24
C LEU A 144 -10.44 -13.45 0.14
N VAL A 145 -11.52 -13.26 -0.63
CA VAL A 145 -11.87 -14.11 -1.79
C VAL A 145 -11.02 -13.77 -3.03
N GLY A 146 -10.23 -12.68 -2.98
CA GLY A 146 -9.32 -12.30 -4.06
C GLY A 146 -9.96 -11.51 -5.19
N SER A 147 -11.18 -10.98 -5.03
CA SER A 147 -11.74 -10.08 -6.03
C SER A 147 -11.16 -8.68 -5.84
N ARG A 148 -10.44 -8.17 -6.85
CA ARG A 148 -9.87 -6.81 -6.82
C ARG A 148 -10.98 -5.78 -6.61
N SER A 149 -10.97 -5.11 -5.46
CA SER A 149 -11.99 -4.14 -5.09
C SER A 149 -11.46 -2.72 -5.31
N GLY A 150 -11.78 -2.11 -6.44
CA GLY A 150 -11.53 -0.69 -6.66
C GLY A 150 -12.60 0.14 -5.93
N ARG A 151 -12.31 0.59 -4.71
CA ARG A 151 -12.81 1.80 -4.03
C ARG A 151 -12.51 1.74 -2.52
N CYS A 152 -12.08 2.88 -1.94
CA CYS A 152 -12.38 3.22 -0.55
C CYS A 152 -13.79 3.76 -0.53
#